data_AF-D1YIV5-F1
#
_entry.id   AF-D1YIV5-F1
#
_cell.length_a   1.000
_cell.length_b   1.000
_cell.length_c   1.000
_cell.angle_alpha   90.00
_cell.angle_beta   90.00
_cell.angle_gamma   90.00
#
_symmetry.space_group_name_H-M   'P 1'
#
loop_
_entity.id
_entity.type
_entity.pdbx_description
1 polymer ?
#
loop_
_entity_poly.entity_id
_entity_poly.type
_entity_poly.pdbx_seq_one_letter_code
_entity_poly.pdbx_strand_id
1 'polypeptide(L)' 'MYGEVNELFQAWLKEDQENINEELADVAIFLLGISEMLGSDLGEDIVKKMAINAKRKYVHGKKIITDD' A
#
# COMPACT_ATOMS: atom_id res chain seq x y z
N MET A 1 8.92 6.41 9.98
CA MET A 1 8.87 5.07 9.35
C MET A 1 8.81 3.88 10.31
N TYR A 2 9.87 3.42 11.00
CA TYR A 2 9.74 2.24 11.89
C TYR A 2 8.82 2.51 13.11
N GLY A 3 8.71 3.77 13.55
CA GLY A 3 7.76 4.21 14.58
C GLY A 3 6.32 4.22 14.09
N GLU A 4 6.03 4.95 13.01
CA GLU A 4 4.70 5.05 12.38
C GLU A 4 4.09 3.69 12.01
N VAL A 5 4.89 2.77 11.44
CA VAL A 5 4.39 1.42 11.11
C VAL A 5 4.02 0.64 12.37
N ASN A 6 4.73 0.87 13.47
CA ASN A 6 4.47 0.22 14.76
C ASN A 6 3.26 0.86 15.47
N GLU A 7 3.08 2.17 15.33
CA GLU A 7 1.91 2.91 15.82
C GLU A 7 0.64 2.50 15.06
N LEU A 8 0.68 2.40 13.72
CA LEU A 8 -0.38 1.83 12.90
C LEU A 8 -0.74 0.39 13.34
N PHE A 9 0.26 -0.44 13.64
CA PHE A 9 0.03 -1.82 14.10
C PHE A 9 -0.60 -1.88 15.50
N GLN A 10 -0.24 -0.96 16.39
CA GLN A 10 -0.80 -0.83 17.73
C GLN A 10 -2.21 -0.23 17.72
N ALA A 11 -2.50 0.73 16.83
CA ALA A 11 -3.83 1.28 16.61
C ALA A 11 -4.78 0.22 16.05
N TRP A 12 -4.31 -0.58 15.08
CA TRP A 12 -5.04 -1.74 14.55
C TRP A 12 -5.38 -2.79 15.62
N LEU A 13 -4.46 -3.05 16.56
CA LEU A 13 -4.70 -3.94 17.71
C LEU A 13 -5.69 -3.40 18.75
N LYS A 14 -5.94 -2.08 18.78
CA LYS A 14 -6.80 -1.42 19.78
C LYS A 14 -8.23 -1.15 19.31
N GLU A 15 -8.60 -1.59 18.09
CA GLU A 15 -9.93 -1.42 17.48
C GLU A 15 -10.41 0.05 17.41
N ASP A 16 -9.47 1.00 17.35
CA ASP A 16 -9.78 2.43 17.18
C ASP A 16 -9.78 2.79 15.69
N GLN A 17 -10.93 2.55 15.05
CA GLN A 17 -11.08 2.63 13.61
C GLN A 17 -10.85 4.04 13.03
N GLU A 18 -11.07 5.11 13.80
CA GLU A 18 -10.76 6.48 13.38
C GLU A 18 -9.24 6.68 13.29
N ASN A 19 -8.48 6.24 14.30
CA ASN A 19 -7.01 6.30 14.29
C ASN A 19 -6.40 5.50 13.14
N ILE A 20 -6.98 4.35 12.75
CA ILE A 20 -6.44 3.55 11.64
C ILE A 20 -6.54 4.27 10.29
N ASN A 21 -7.64 4.99 10.03
CA ASN A 21 -7.83 5.67 8.76
C ASN A 21 -6.89 6.88 8.62
N GLU A 22 -6.65 7.60 9.71
CA GLU A 22 -5.71 8.72 9.77
C GLU A 22 -4.27 8.25 9.48
N GLU A 23 -3.81 7.20 10.17
CA GLU A 23 -2.47 6.64 9.97
C GLU A 23 -2.25 6.09 8.55
N LEU A 24 -3.28 5.50 7.93
CA LEU A 24 -3.22 5.09 6.52
C LEU A 24 -3.07 6.28 5.58
N ALA A 25 -3.73 7.41 5.87
CA ALA A 25 -3.61 8.62 5.09
C ALA A 25 -2.20 9.22 5.22
N ASP A 26 -1.63 9.24 6.43
CA ASP A 26 -0.27 9.73 6.68
C ASP A 26 0.78 8.93 5.91
N VAL A 27 0.67 7.60 5.91
CA VAL A 27 1.53 6.73 5.09
C VAL A 27 1.37 7.02 3.60
N ALA A 28 0.14 7.24 3.12
CA ALA A 28 -0.10 7.57 1.72
C ALA A 28 0.52 8.92 1.33
N ILE A 29 0.40 9.95 2.18
CA ILE A 29 0.99 11.27 1.96
C ILE A 29 2.53 11.18 1.94
N PHE A 30 3.12 10.43 2.86
CA PHE A 30 4.56 10.19 2.89
C PHE A 30 5.06 9.56 1.58
N LEU A 31 4.35 8.55 1.07
CA LEU A 31 4.68 7.91 -0.21
C LEU A 31 4.54 8.86 -1.41
N LEU A 32 3.52 9.73 -1.40
CA LEU A 32 3.36 10.77 -2.43
C LEU A 32 4.54 11.75 -2.42
N GLY A 33 4.99 12.20 -1.24
CA GLY A 33 6.17 13.06 -1.11
C GLY A 33 7.45 12.40 -1.65
N ILE A 34 7.67 11.12 -1.37
CA ILE A 34 8.78 10.36 -1.96
C ILE A 34 8.67 10.31 -3.48
N SER A 35 7.48 10.05 -4.01
CA SER A 35 7.24 9.98 -5.45
C SER A 35 7.56 11.30 -6.15
N GLU A 36 7.16 12.42 -5.55
CA GLU A 36 7.48 13.76 -6.04
C GLU A 36 8.99 13.99 -6.06
N MET A 37 9.70 13.64 -4.98
CA MET A 37 11.17 13.74 -4.90
C MET A 37 11.88 12.91 -5.97
N LEU A 38 11.29 11.78 -6.39
CA LEU A 38 11.84 10.90 -7.42
C LEU A 38 11.36 11.23 -8.84
N GLY A 39 10.43 12.19 -9.00
CA GLY A 39 9.85 12.55 -10.28
C GLY A 39 8.94 11.48 -10.88
N SER A 40 8.33 10.63 -10.06
CA SER A 40 7.36 9.61 -10.49
C SER A 40 5.92 10.05 -10.22
N ASP A 41 4.98 9.56 -11.04
CA ASP A 41 3.55 9.63 -10.76
C ASP A 41 3.10 8.33 -10.06
N LEU A 42 3.06 8.37 -8.72
CA LEU A 42 2.66 7.22 -7.90
C LEU A 42 1.24 6.75 -8.21
N GLY A 43 0.33 7.67 -8.57
CA GLY A 43 -1.05 7.33 -8.90
C GLY A 43 -1.10 6.48 -10.18
N GLU A 44 -0.39 6.91 -11.22
CA GLU A 44 -0.26 6.17 -12.47
C GLU A 44 0.38 4.78 -12.24
N ASP A 45 1.44 4.71 -11.44
CA ASP A 45 2.14 3.47 -11.13
C ASP A 45 1.30 2.48 -10.32
N ILE A 46 0.49 2.97 -9.38
CA ILE A 46 -0.49 2.15 -8.65
C ILE A 46 -1.52 1.57 -9.61
N VAL A 47 -2.09 2.38 -10.51
CA VAL A 47 -3.09 1.91 -11.49
C VAL A 47 -2.50 0.84 -12.41
N LYS A 48 -1.29 1.06 -12.95
CA LYS A 48 -0.55 0.06 -13.74
C LYS A 48 -0.36 -1.24 -12.95
N LYS A 49 0.02 -1.13 -11.67
CA LYS A 49 0.22 -2.30 -10.82
C LYS A 49 -1.08 -3.05 -10.52
N MET A 50 -2.18 -2.34 -10.31
CA MET A 50 -3.51 -2.93 -10.12
C MET A 50 -3.93 -3.73 -11.35
N ALA A 51 -3.72 -3.20 -12.57
CA ALA A 51 -4.00 -3.93 -13.81
C ALA A 51 -3.17 -5.22 -13.94
N ILE A 52 -1.88 -5.17 -13.57
CA ILE A 52 -1.03 -6.37 -13.51
C ILE A 52 -1.56 -7.36 -12.46
N ASN A 53 -1.96 -6.88 -11.29
CA ASN A 53 -2.44 -7.73 -10.20
C ASN A 53 -3.80 -8.37 -10.50
N ALA A 54 -4.69 -7.68 -11.21
CA ALA A 54 -5.98 -8.21 -11.63
C ALA A 54 -5.85 -9.46 -12.52
N LYS A 55 -4.74 -9.57 -13.26
CA LYS A 55 -4.42 -10.73 -14.11
C LYS A 55 -3.70 -11.86 -13.35
N ARG A 56 -3.30 -11.65 -12.08
CA ARG A 56 -2.56 -12.67 -11.32
C ARG A 56 -3.52 -13.69 -10.72
N LYS A 57 -3.20 -14.97 -10.89
CA LYS A 57 -3.82 -16.05 -10.13
C LYS A 57 -2.94 -16.41 -8.95
N TYR A 58 -3.56 -16.50 -7.77
CA TYR A 58 -2.91 -16.97 -6.56
C TYR A 58 -3.44 -18.35 -6.23
N VAL A 59 -2.55 -19.32 -6.03
CA VAL A 59 -2.90 -20.68 -5.63
C VAL A 59 -2.06 -21.04 -4.41
N HIS A 60 -2.73 -21.38 -3.31
CA HIS A 60 -2.11 -21.64 -2.00
C HIS A 60 -1.15 -20.53 -1.53
N GLY A 61 -1.54 -19.26 -1.74
CA GLY A 61 -0.74 -18.09 -1.36
C GLY A 61 0.50 -17.85 -2.25
N LYS A 62 0.76 -18.72 -3.23
CA LYS A 62 1.83 -18.51 -4.22
C LYS A 62 1.28 -17.80 -5.45
N LYS A 63 1.99 -16.75 -5.87
CA LYS A 63 1.72 -16.05 -7.12
C LYS A 63 2.05 -16.98 -8.29
N ILE A 64 1.05 -17.30 -9.11
CA ILE A 64 1.24 -17.98 -10.39
C ILE A 64 1.12 -16.91 -11.48
N ILE A 65 2.18 -16.78 -12.30
CA ILE A 65 2.13 -15.95 -13.50
C ILE A 65 1.53 -16.85 -14.58
N THR A 66 0.34 -16.49 -15.06
CA THR A 66 -0.21 -17.09 -16.28
C THR A 66 0.16 -16.16 -17.42
N ASP A 67 1.04 -16.63 -18.30
CA ASP A 67 1.31 -16.01 -19.59
C ASP A 67 0.10 -16.32 -20.49
N ASP A 68 -0.83 -15.37 -20.61
CA ASP A 68 -1.86 -15.37 -21.65
C ASP A 68 -1.33 -14.64 -22.89
#